data_AF-A0A0C9TF18-F1
#
_entry.id   AF-A0A0C9TF18-F1
#
_cell.length_a   1.000
_cell.length_b   1.000
_cell.length_c   1.000
_cell.angle_alpha   90.00
_cell.angle_beta   90.00
_cell.angle_gamma   90.00
#
_symmetry.space_group_name_H-M   'P 1'
#
loop_
_entity.id
_entity.type
_entity.pdbx_description
1 polymer ?
#
loop_
_entity_poly.entity_id
_entity_poly.type
_entity_poly.pdbx_seq_one_letter_code
_entity_poly.pdbx_strand_id
1 'polypeptide(L)'
;RLQEMRYEEGGDMKAHFAEQMRLRESLAGMGATLEDRDFYAIIMGSLPESYRPLLSSINAAANVTAKRLTPHELVSAILEEY
;
A
#
# COMPACT_ATOMS: atom_id res chain seq x y z
N ARG A 1 -9.58 -2.94 11.73
CA ARG A 1 -9.97 -3.25 10.33
C ARG A 1 -8.82 -2.89 9.39
N LEU A 2 -8.74 -3.49 8.19
CA LEU A 2 -7.63 -3.27 7.24
C LEU A 2 -7.37 -1.78 6.96
N GLN A 3 -8.43 -0.98 6.76
CA GLN A 3 -8.34 0.47 6.53
C GLN A 3 -7.90 1.31 7.74
N GLU A 4 -7.91 0.74 8.95
CA GLU A 4 -7.49 1.41 10.19
C GLU A 4 -6.02 1.14 10.52
N MET A 5 -5.39 0.18 9.84
CA MET A 5 -3.97 -0.12 10.04
C MET A 5 -3.11 1.08 9.66
N ARG A 6 -2.16 1.41 10.52
CA ARG A 6 -1.18 2.47 10.30
C ARG A 6 0.21 1.90 10.50
N TYR A 7 1.13 2.32 9.65
CA TYR A 7 2.55 2.06 9.82
C TYR A 7 3.07 2.92 10.96
N GLU A 8 3.73 2.29 11.91
CA GLU A 8 4.44 2.97 12.99
C GLU A 8 5.84 3.34 12.49
N GLU A 9 6.16 4.62 12.50
CA GLU A 9 7.44 5.12 11.98
C GLU A 9 8.62 4.58 12.79
N GLY A 10 9.59 3.97 12.09
CA GLY A 10 10.69 3.23 12.71
C GLY A 10 10.38 1.75 13.02
N GLY A 11 9.18 1.28 12.68
CA GLY A 11 8.80 -0.13 12.73
C GLY A 11 9.31 -0.96 11.55
N ASP A 12 8.89 -2.22 11.49
CA ASP A 12 9.18 -3.11 10.37
C ASP A 12 8.16 -2.91 9.24
N MET A 13 8.56 -2.15 8.22
CA MET A 13 7.71 -1.84 7.08
C MET A 13 7.34 -3.07 6.25
N LYS A 14 8.26 -4.04 6.14
CA LYS A 14 8.01 -5.28 5.43
C LYS A 14 6.95 -6.11 6.15
N ALA A 15 7.02 -6.18 7.48
CA ALA A 15 6.00 -6.83 8.29
C ALA A 15 4.64 -6.11 8.19
N HIS A 16 4.64 -4.77 8.18
CA HIS A 16 3.41 -3.98 8.01
C HIS A 16 2.68 -4.32 6.70
N PHE A 17 3.38 -4.28 5.56
CA PHE A 17 2.76 -4.63 4.27
C PHE A 17 2.42 -6.10 4.14
N ALA A 18 3.23 -7.01 4.69
CA ALA A 18 2.91 -8.44 4.72
C ALA A 18 1.58 -8.69 5.45
N GLU A 19 1.34 -8.00 6.58
CA GLU A 19 0.07 -8.13 7.30
C GLU A 19 -1.12 -7.54 6.52
N GLN A 20 -0.93 -6.41 5.84
CA GLN A 20 -1.98 -5.85 4.97
C GLN A 20 -2.37 -6.81 3.84
N MET A 21 -1.39 -7.45 3.19
CA MET A 21 -1.62 -8.45 2.16
C MET A 21 -2.37 -9.67 2.70
N ARG A 22 -1.91 -10.21 3.84
CA ARG A 22 -2.54 -11.34 4.51
C ARG A 22 -4.00 -11.07 4.87
N LEU A 23 -4.30 -9.86 5.36
CA LEU A 23 -5.65 -9.46 5.71
C LEU A 23 -6.55 -9.28 4.47
N ARG A 24 -6.02 -8.75 3.37
CA ARG A 24 -6.74 -8.70 2.08
C ARG A 24 -7.11 -10.10 1.60
N GLU A 25 -6.17 -11.04 1.64
CA GLU A 25 -6.41 -12.44 1.25
C GLU A 25 -7.43 -13.11 2.17
N SER A 26 -7.36 -12.86 3.47
CA SER A 26 -8.35 -13.36 4.42
C SER A 26 -9.76 -12.84 4.12
N LEU A 27 -9.90 -11.56 3.76
CA LEU A 27 -11.20 -10.99 3.37
C LEU A 27 -11.74 -11.66 2.11
N ALA A 28 -10.88 -11.87 1.10
CA ALA A 28 -11.26 -12.57 -0.12
C ALA A 28 -11.71 -14.01 0.16
N GLY A 29 -11.01 -14.73 1.04
CA GLY A 29 -11.39 -16.08 1.48
C GLY A 29 -12.74 -16.14 2.23
N MET A 30 -13.17 -15.03 2.82
CA MET A 30 -14.48 -14.89 3.48
C MET A 30 -15.58 -14.39 2.52
N GLY A 31 -15.29 -14.27 1.22
CA GLY A 31 -16.22 -13.78 0.21
C GLY A 31 -16.32 -12.25 0.10
N ALA A 32 -15.46 -11.51 0.80
CA ALA A 32 -15.37 -10.06 0.73
C ALA A 32 -14.17 -9.65 -0.13
N THR A 33 -14.38 -9.48 -1.43
CA THR A 33 -13.32 -9.05 -2.35
C THR A 33 -13.05 -7.55 -2.20
N LEU A 34 -11.77 -7.21 -2.06
CA LEU A 34 -11.29 -5.83 -2.07
C LEU A 34 -10.60 -5.55 -3.42
N GLU A 35 -11.12 -4.57 -4.16
CA GLU A 35 -10.56 -4.16 -5.43
C GLU A 35 -9.16 -3.56 -5.26
N ASP A 36 -8.31 -3.73 -6.29
CA ASP A 36 -6.95 -3.19 -6.27
C ASP A 36 -6.91 -1.68 -6.04
N ARG A 37 -7.87 -0.94 -6.59
CA ARG A 37 -7.96 0.52 -6.41
C ARG A 37 -8.17 0.89 -4.94
N ASP A 38 -9.08 0.19 -4.27
CA ASP A 38 -9.39 0.47 -2.86
C ASP A 38 -8.23 0.05 -1.96
N PHE A 39 -7.63 -1.10 -2.26
CA PHE A 39 -6.46 -1.57 -1.53
C PHE A 39 -5.24 -0.67 -1.75
N TYR A 40 -5.03 -0.14 -2.96
CA TYR A 40 -4.03 0.88 -3.25
C TYR A 40 -4.21 2.10 -2.35
N ALA A 41 -5.46 2.61 -2.23
CA ALA A 41 -5.76 3.74 -1.35
C ALA A 41 -5.49 3.42 0.13
N ILE A 42 -5.74 2.17 0.56
CA ILE A 42 -5.43 1.72 1.92
C ILE A 42 -3.92 1.68 2.18
N ILE A 43 -3.12 1.14 1.25
CA ILE A 43 -1.65 1.13 1.37
C ILE A 43 -1.15 2.57 1.53
N MET A 44 -1.55 3.46 0.62
CA MET A 44 -1.17 4.88 0.64
C MET A 44 -1.58 5.58 1.94
N GLY A 45 -2.80 5.33 2.42
CA GLY A 45 -3.34 5.93 3.64
C GLY A 45 -2.83 5.30 4.94
N SER A 46 -2.12 4.18 4.86
CA SER A 46 -1.53 3.53 6.03
C SER A 46 -0.20 4.14 6.45
N LEU A 47 0.48 4.83 5.53
CA LEU A 47 1.78 5.46 5.82
C LEU A 47 1.61 6.85 6.46
N PRO A 48 2.51 7.24 7.38
CA PRO A 48 2.48 8.55 8.01
C PRO A 48 2.87 9.67 7.03
N GLU A 49 2.63 10.92 7.44
CA GLU A 49 2.81 12.09 6.57
C GLU A 49 4.25 12.27 6.06
N SER A 50 5.24 11.74 6.78
CA SER A 50 6.65 11.75 6.39
C SER A 50 6.91 11.05 5.04
N TYR A 51 6.04 10.11 4.63
CA TYR A 51 6.14 9.40 3.37
C TYR A 51 5.45 10.12 2.19
N ARG A 52 4.74 11.23 2.43
CA ARG A 52 4.04 11.99 1.37
C ARG A 52 4.93 12.36 0.17
N PRO A 53 6.21 12.77 0.33
CA PRO A 53 7.08 13.06 -0.80
C PRO A 53 7.29 11.84 -1.71
N LEU A 54 7.61 10.68 -1.13
CA LEU A 54 7.76 9.42 -1.87
C LEU A 54 6.46 9.06 -2.61
N LEU A 55 5.34 9.07 -1.89
CA LEU A 55 4.03 8.73 -2.46
C LEU A 55 3.62 9.68 -3.60
N SER A 56 3.99 10.96 -3.52
CA SER A 56 3.76 11.93 -4.58
C SER A 56 4.61 11.64 -5.81
N SER A 57 5.88 11.28 -5.62
CA SER A 57 6.79 10.88 -6.70
C SER A 57 6.31 9.62 -7.41
N ILE A 58 5.88 8.60 -6.66
CA ILE A 58 5.31 7.36 -7.23
C ILE A 58 4.08 7.68 -8.09
N ASN A 59 3.16 8.50 -7.58
CA ASN A 59 1.97 8.91 -8.34
C ASN A 59 2.33 9.72 -9.59
N ALA A 60 3.31 10.62 -9.50
CA ALA A 60 3.78 11.39 -10.65
C ALA A 60 4.35 10.47 -11.75
N ALA A 61 5.17 9.48 -11.38
CA ALA A 61 5.72 8.50 -12.30
C ALA A 61 4.64 7.62 -12.94
N ALA A 62 3.65 7.17 -12.16
CA ALA A 62 2.51 6.40 -12.65
C ALA A 62 1.66 7.21 -13.66
N ASN A 63 1.48 8.51 -13.42
CA ASN A 63 0.76 9.40 -14.33
C ASN A 63 1.52 9.61 -15.65
N VAL A 64 2.83 9.86 -15.61
CA VAL A 64 3.65 10.06 -16.82
C VAL A 64 3.66 8.82 -17.71
N THR A 65 3.72 7.63 -17.09
CA THR A 65 3.74 6.36 -17.82
C THR A 65 2.35 5.88 -18.26
N ALA A 66 1.28 6.61 -17.88
CA ALA A 66 -0.12 6.18 -18.02
C ALA A 66 -0.40 4.77 -17.48
N LYS A 67 0.46 4.26 -16.59
CA LYS A 67 0.38 2.93 -16.00
C LYS A 67 0.08 3.07 -14.52
N ARG A 68 -1.09 2.62 -14.10
CA ARG A 68 -1.38 2.44 -12.67
C ARG A 68 -0.58 1.25 -12.17
N LEU A 69 0.13 1.45 -11.06
CA LEU A 69 0.77 0.36 -10.34
C LEU A 69 -0.31 -0.51 -9.70
N THR A 70 -0.12 -1.82 -9.79
CA THR A 70 -0.84 -2.77 -8.93
C THR A 70 -0.43 -2.56 -7.47
N PRO A 71 -1.23 -3.01 -6.49
CA PRO A 71 -0.84 -2.93 -5.08
C PRO A 71 0.50 -3.60 -4.76
N HIS A 72 0.83 -4.71 -5.43
CA HIS A 72 2.12 -5.36 -5.28
C HIS A 72 3.29 -4.51 -5.81
N GLU A 73 3.13 -3.89 -6.98
CA GLU A 73 4.14 -2.99 -7.54
C GLU A 73 4.31 -1.74 -6.65
N LEU A 74 3.23 -1.21 -6.06
CA LEU A 74 3.31 -0.11 -5.09
C LEU A 74 4.11 -0.50 -3.85
N VAL A 75 3.83 -1.67 -3.26
CA VAL A 75 4.58 -2.15 -2.08
C VAL A 75 6.06 -2.35 -2.41
N SER A 76 6.38 -2.94 -3.57
CA SER A 76 7.78 -3.08 -4.01
C SER A 76 8.48 -1.74 -4.11
N ALA A 77 7.85 -0.77 -4.79
CA ALA A 77 8.43 0.55 -4.96
C ALA A 77 8.67 1.30 -3.64
N ILE A 78 7.82 1.07 -2.63
CA ILE A 78 8.00 1.67 -1.30
C ILE A 78 9.16 1.00 -0.55
N LEU A 79 9.23 -0.34 -0.58
CA LEU A 79 10.27 -1.12 0.10
C LEU A 79 11.65 -1.02 -0.57
N GLU A 80 11.73 -0.58 -1.81
CA GLU A 80 13.01 -0.28 -2.47
C GLU A 80 13.66 0.99 -1.92
N GLU A 81 12.86 1.92 -1.37
CA GLU A 81 13.31 3.20 -0.84
C GLU A 81 13.56 3.16 0.70
N TYR A 82 12.94 2.21 1.42
CA TYR A 82 12.97 2.08 2.90
C TYR A 82 13.10 0.64 3.38
#